data_AF-A0A3D5S0V2-F1
#
_entry.id   AF-A0A3D5S0V2-F1
#
_cell.length_a   1.000
_cell.length_b   1.000
_cell.length_c   1.000
_cell.angle_alpha   90.00
_cell.angle_beta   90.00
_cell.angle_gamma   90.00
#
_symmetry.space_group_name_H-M   'P 1'
#
loop_
_entity.id
_entity.type
_entity.pdbx_description
1 polymer ?
#
loop_
_entity_poly.entity_id
_entity_poly.type
_entity_poly.pdbx_seq_one_letter_code
_entity_poly.pdbx_strand_id
1 'polypeptide(L)'
;ITEIGRNLNPVLVGLGHLISPFIFQKPYEGAWPILRAAVDPNASNGEYYGPGGFRQYKGKAVKVSSDRNSRDEEKAKRLWKLTEQLVGIDFFVTT
;
A
#
# COMPACT_ATOMS: atom_id res chain seq x y z
N ILE A 1 8.44 -15.12 0.89
CA ILE A 1 7.88 -14.78 -0.44
C ILE A 1 6.59 -15.57 -0.58
N THR A 2 5.45 -14.91 -0.78
CA THR A 2 4.11 -15.47 -0.53
C THR A 2 3.74 -16.67 -1.40
N GLU A 3 3.13 -17.70 -0.80
CA GLU A 3 2.72 -18.98 -1.41
C GLU A 3 1.51 -18.90 -2.37
N ILE A 4 1.17 -17.72 -2.85
CA ILE A 4 -0.03 -17.43 -3.64
C ILE A 4 -0.08 -18.27 -4.93
N GLY A 5 1.07 -18.65 -5.48
CA GLY A 5 1.17 -19.42 -6.72
C GLY A 5 1.22 -20.95 -6.57
N ARG A 6 1.38 -21.49 -5.35
CA ARG A 6 1.75 -22.91 -5.16
C ARG A 6 0.72 -23.90 -5.69
N ASN A 7 -0.57 -23.55 -5.62
CA ASN A 7 -1.68 -24.40 -6.05
C ASN A 7 -2.29 -23.96 -7.39
N LEU A 8 -1.67 -23.02 -8.12
CA LEU A 8 -2.16 -22.60 -9.43
C LEU A 8 -1.74 -23.59 -10.51
N ASN A 9 -2.61 -23.80 -11.50
CA ASN A 9 -2.28 -24.59 -12.68
C ASN A 9 -1.02 -24.01 -13.35
N PRO A 10 0.04 -24.81 -13.59
CA PRO A 10 1.29 -24.33 -14.21
C PRO A 10 1.10 -23.61 -15.54
N VAL A 11 0.10 -24.02 -16.33
CA VAL A 11 -0.27 -23.37 -17.59
C VAL A 11 -0.79 -21.95 -17.34
N LEU A 12 -1.64 -21.78 -16.32
CA LEU A 12 -2.16 -20.46 -15.96
C LEU A 12 -1.05 -19.54 -15.43
N VAL A 13 -0.10 -20.09 -14.68
CA VAL A 13 1.10 -19.37 -14.22
C VAL A 13 1.97 -18.93 -15.40
N GLY A 14 2.22 -19.82 -16.36
CA GLY A 14 2.99 -19.50 -17.57
C GLY A 14 2.33 -18.40 -18.41
N LEU A 15 1.02 -18.52 -18.67
CA LEU A 15 0.26 -17.47 -19.36
C LEU A 15 0.25 -16.14 -18.59
N GLY A 16 0.16 -16.21 -17.25
CA GLY A 16 0.26 -15.04 -16.37
C GLY A 16 1.57 -14.27 -16.53
N HIS A 17 2.69 -14.97 -16.71
CA HIS A 17 4.00 -14.31 -16.92
C HIS A 17 4.06 -13.52 -18.22
N LEU A 18 3.39 -13.96 -19.28
CA LEU A 18 3.36 -13.25 -20.57
C LEU A 18 2.58 -11.93 -20.48
N ILE A 19 1.48 -11.90 -19.71
CA ILE A 19 0.64 -10.71 -19.55
C ILE A 19 1.11 -9.77 -18.42
N SER A 20 1.92 -10.27 -17.48
CA SER A 20 2.34 -9.55 -16.28
C SER A 20 2.98 -8.18 -16.55
N PRO A 21 3.93 -8.00 -17.50
CA PRO A 21 4.54 -6.70 -17.78
C PRO A 21 3.55 -5.63 -18.27
N PHE A 22 2.44 -6.07 -18.87
CA PHE A 22 1.40 -5.17 -19.37
C PHE A 22 0.47 -4.68 -18.25
N ILE A 23 0.38 -5.41 -17.13
CA ILE A 23 -0.50 -5.10 -16.01
C ILE A 23 0.27 -4.45 -14.86
N PHE A 24 1.43 -5.01 -14.49
CA PHE A 24 2.20 -4.63 -13.31
C PHE A 24 3.42 -3.76 -13.66
N GLN A 25 3.93 -3.06 -12.66
CA GLN A 25 5.15 -2.26 -12.74
C GLN A 25 6.40 -3.11 -12.50
N LYS A 26 7.57 -2.62 -12.90
CA LYS A 26 8.84 -3.29 -12.58
C LYS A 26 9.09 -3.24 -11.06
N PRO A 27 9.81 -4.21 -10.48
CA PRO A 27 9.98 -4.30 -9.02
C PRO A 27 10.47 -3.01 -8.35
N TYR A 28 11.44 -2.31 -8.94
CA TYR A 28 11.97 -1.07 -8.37
C TYR A 28 10.97 0.09 -8.39
N GLU A 29 10.01 0.08 -9.32
CA GLU A 29 8.95 1.10 -9.42
C GLU A 29 7.96 0.98 -8.27
N GLY A 30 7.91 -0.19 -7.61
CA GLY A 30 7.20 -0.41 -6.34
C GLY A 30 7.63 0.51 -5.21
N ALA A 31 8.86 1.03 -5.25
CA ALA A 31 9.37 1.97 -4.26
C ALA A 31 8.94 3.43 -4.52
N TRP A 32 8.43 3.75 -5.72
CA TRP A 32 8.13 5.15 -6.06
C TRP A 32 7.11 5.82 -5.13
N PRO A 33 5.99 5.18 -4.74
CA PRO A 33 5.01 5.80 -3.86
C PRO A 33 5.58 6.14 -2.47
N ILE A 34 6.38 5.25 -1.88
CA ILE A 34 6.99 5.48 -0.57
C ILE A 34 8.09 6.55 -0.64
N LEU A 35 8.89 6.58 -1.71
CA LEU A 35 9.86 7.65 -1.93
C LEU A 35 9.16 9.00 -2.02
N ARG A 36 8.09 9.09 -2.83
CA ARG A 36 7.31 10.33 -2.94
C ARG A 36 6.74 10.78 -1.59
N ALA A 37 6.10 9.88 -0.85
CA ALA A 37 5.55 10.20 0.47
C ALA A 37 6.61 10.67 1.47
N ALA A 38 7.83 10.15 1.37
CA ALA A 38 8.91 10.46 2.30
C ALA A 38 9.66 11.76 1.97
N VAL A 39 9.79 12.13 0.69
CA VAL A 39 10.69 13.24 0.27
C VAL A 39 10.06 14.32 -0.61
N ASP A 40 8.81 14.18 -1.08
CA ASP A 40 8.15 15.25 -1.84
C ASP A 40 7.89 16.44 -0.91
N PRO A 41 8.45 17.64 -1.17
CA PRO A 41 8.25 18.81 -0.31
C PRO A 41 6.80 19.29 -0.29
N ASN A 42 5.96 18.81 -1.22
CA ASN A 42 4.53 19.10 -1.24
C ASN A 42 3.69 18.02 -0.56
N ALA A 43 4.31 16.94 -0.06
CA ALA A 43 3.59 15.92 0.69
C ALA A 43 3.20 16.42 2.08
N SER A 44 1.98 16.08 2.50
CA SER A 44 1.43 16.42 3.80
C SER A 44 1.12 15.16 4.62
N ASN A 45 1.15 15.32 5.96
CA ASN A 45 0.78 14.24 6.88
C ASN A 45 -0.64 13.73 6.61
N GLY A 46 -0.83 12.42 6.72
CA GLY A 46 -2.12 11.76 6.50
C GLY A 46 -2.51 11.56 5.03
N GLU A 47 -1.69 12.00 4.08
CA GLU A 47 -1.91 11.71 2.66
C GLU A 47 -1.49 10.28 2.29
N TYR A 48 -2.08 9.78 1.20
CA TYR A 48 -1.82 8.44 0.69
C TYR A 48 -1.32 8.52 -0.76
N TYR A 49 -0.25 7.81 -1.06
CA TYR A 49 0.43 7.83 -2.35
C TYR A 49 0.46 6.43 -2.96
N GLY A 50 0.18 6.35 -4.26
CA GLY A 50 0.16 5.08 -5.00
C GLY A 50 0.35 5.29 -6.50
N PRO A 51 0.47 4.20 -7.29
CA PRO A 51 0.55 4.30 -8.73
C PRO A 51 -0.71 4.94 -9.32
N GLY A 52 -0.56 5.94 -10.19
CA GLY A 52 -1.68 6.68 -10.77
C GLY A 52 -2.44 5.98 -11.91
N GLY A 53 -2.02 4.78 -12.31
CA GLY A 53 -2.67 4.04 -13.38
C GLY A 53 -3.88 3.23 -12.92
N PHE A 54 -4.39 2.39 -13.82
CA PHE A 54 -5.59 1.59 -13.60
C PHE A 54 -5.48 0.76 -12.31
N ARG A 55 -6.45 0.93 -11.41
CA ARG A 55 -6.53 0.25 -10.10
C ARG A 55 -5.24 0.32 -9.27
N GLN A 56 -4.40 1.32 -9.50
CA GLN A 56 -3.11 1.48 -8.82
C GLN A 56 -2.13 0.32 -9.06
N TYR A 57 -2.26 -0.43 -10.17
CA TYR A 57 -1.33 -1.54 -10.47
C TYR A 57 0.05 -1.08 -10.95
N LYS A 58 0.12 0.04 -11.67
CA LYS A 58 1.35 0.65 -12.17
C LYS A 58 1.14 2.11 -12.53
N GLY A 59 2.23 2.83 -12.81
CA GLY A 59 2.23 4.23 -13.23
C GLY A 59 3.03 5.11 -12.27
N LYS A 60 3.06 6.43 -12.56
CA LYS A 60 3.76 7.39 -11.71
C LYS A 60 3.16 7.40 -10.31
N ALA A 61 4.00 7.60 -9.29
CA ALA A 61 3.54 7.83 -7.92
C ALA A 61 2.78 9.16 -7.85
N VAL A 62 1.51 9.11 -7.45
CA VAL A 62 0.63 10.28 -7.28
C VAL A 62 -0.13 10.17 -5.97
N LYS A 63 -0.66 11.29 -5.49
CA LYS A 63 -1.63 11.28 -4.40
C LYS A 63 -2.87 10.53 -4.87
N VAL A 64 -3.27 9.51 -4.12
CA VAL A 64 -4.46 8.71 -4.41
C VAL A 64 -5.30 8.54 -3.16
N SER A 65 -6.54 8.11 -3.34
CA SER A 65 -7.43 7.79 -2.23
C SER A 65 -7.19 6.35 -1.75
N SER A 66 -7.03 6.17 -0.44
CA SER A 66 -7.15 4.88 0.25
C SER A 66 -8.61 4.39 0.29
N ASP A 67 -8.85 3.21 0.87
CA ASP A 67 -10.20 2.66 1.07
C ASP A 67 -11.05 3.51 2.03
N ARG A 68 -12.38 3.39 1.98
CA ARG A 68 -13.28 4.11 2.90
C ARG A 68 -13.09 3.65 4.33
N ASN A 69 -12.92 2.35 4.57
CA ASN A 69 -12.76 1.81 5.91
C ASN A 69 -11.47 2.31 6.58
N SER A 70 -10.43 2.63 5.80
CA SER A 70 -9.18 3.15 6.36
C SER A 70 -9.30 4.61 6.85
N ARG A 71 -10.41 5.29 6.54
CA ARG A 71 -10.70 6.67 6.96
C ARG A 71 -11.70 6.75 8.10
N ASP A 72 -12.10 5.61 8.65
CA ASP A 72 -13.00 5.54 9.80
C ASP A 72 -12.21 5.85 11.08
N GLU A 73 -12.38 7.06 11.60
CA GLU A 73 -11.64 7.52 12.78
C GLU A 73 -11.97 6.74 14.06
N GLU A 74 -13.21 6.25 14.19
CA GLU A 74 -13.60 5.47 15.38
C GLU A 74 -12.88 4.12 15.37
N LYS A 75 -12.86 3.45 14.21
CA LYS A 75 -12.08 2.22 14.02
C LYS A 75 -10.58 2.48 14.24
N ALA A 76 -10.04 3.58 13.75
CA ALA A 76 -8.64 3.94 13.93
C ALA A 76 -8.28 4.13 15.41
N LYS A 77 -9.09 4.88 16.17
CA LYS A 77 -8.90 5.11 17.61
C LYS A 77 -8.97 3.80 18.40
N ARG A 78 -9.96 2.95 18.09
CA ARG A 78 -10.12 1.65 18.75
C ARG A 78 -8.95 0.71 18.46
N LEU A 79 -8.50 0.66 17.20
CA LEU A 79 -7.34 -0.13 16.79
C LEU A 79 -6.08 0.34 17.51
N TRP A 80 -5.85 1.67 17.56
CA TRP A 80 -4.71 2.25 18.25
C TRP A 80 -4.68 1.87 19.74
N LYS A 81 -5.80 2.05 20.47
CA LYS A 81 -5.87 1.70 21.89
C LYS A 81 -5.61 0.21 22.13
N LEU A 82 -6.12 -0.66 21.26
CA LEU A 82 -5.84 -2.09 21.35
C LEU A 82 -4.36 -2.38 21.10
N THR A 83 -3.73 -1.72 20.12
CA THR A 83 -2.29 -1.86 19.88
C THR A 83 -1.48 -1.44 21.11
N GLU A 84 -1.78 -0.30 21.72
CA GLU A 84 -1.15 0.16 22.98
C GLU A 84 -1.24 -0.89 24.09
N GLN A 85 -2.43 -1.46 24.28
CA GLN A 85 -2.66 -2.53 25.27
C GLN A 85 -1.85 -3.79 24.95
N LEU A 86 -1.78 -4.17 23.68
CA LEU A 86 -1.06 -5.39 23.24
C LEU A 86 0.46 -5.25 23.36
N VAL A 87 1.00 -4.06 23.12
CA VAL A 87 2.45 -3.81 23.20
C VAL A 87 2.89 -3.29 24.56
N GLY A 88 1.95 -2.89 25.43
CA GLY A 88 2.22 -2.36 26.77
C GLY A 88 2.85 -0.96 26.77
N ILE A 89 2.64 -0.18 25.71
CA ILE A 89 3.19 1.18 25.55
C ILE A 89 2.02 2.12 25.26
N ASP A 90 1.89 3.18 26.04
CA ASP A 90 1.00 4.29 25.72
C ASP A 90 1.77 5.32 24.88
N PHE A 91 1.23 5.65 23.70
CA PHE A 91 1.82 6.65 22.83
C PHE A 91 1.15 8.00 23.08
N PHE A 92 1.91 8.96 23.62
CA PHE A 92 1.43 10.32 23.77
C PHE A 92 1.74 11.12 22.50
N VAL A 93 0.70 11.59 21.81
CA VAL A 93 0.87 12.57 20.72
C VAL A 93 1.05 13.93 21.39
N THR A 94 2.26 14.49 21.29
CA THR A 94 2.50 15.90 21.63
C THR A 94 2.22 16.72 20.38
N THR A 95 1.17 17.53 20.41
CA THR A 95 0.78 18.43 19.33
C THR A 95 1.57 19.72 19.37
#